data_AF-A0A920S1V1-F1
#
_entry.id   AF-A0A920S1V1-F1
#
_cell.length_a   1.000
_cell.length_b   1.000
_cell.length_c   1.000
_cell.angle_alpha   90.00
_cell.angle_beta   90.00
_cell.angle_gamma   90.00
#
_symmetry.space_group_name_H-M   'P 1'
#
loop_
_entity.id
_entity.type
_entity.pdbx_description
1 polymer ?
#
loop_
_entity_poly.entity_id
_entity_poly.type
_entity_poly.pdbx_seq_one_letter_code
_entity_poly.pdbx_strand_id
1 'polypeptide(L)'
;METYHGKISDLANPDLASAPMTITSTHNTSWYPFFLMGKRPGRHYWQSVGKKIDNLENDVPVELIEFIEKESPGYFESEKPWIKRKGTFQAYKDERVPIED
;
A
#
# COMPACT_ATOMS: atom_id res chain seq x y z
N MET A 1 2.73 0.66 -14.00
CA MET A 1 1.76 -0.19 -14.73
C MET A 1 1.25 -1.21 -13.74
N GLU A 2 -0.06 -1.31 -13.64
CA GLU A 2 -0.70 -2.32 -12.83
C GLU A 2 -1.47 -3.25 -13.74
N THR A 3 -1.37 -4.54 -13.48
CA THR A 3 -2.07 -5.58 -14.23
C THR A 3 -2.79 -6.48 -13.25
N TYR A 4 -4.07 -6.70 -13.50
CA TYR A 4 -4.95 -7.48 -12.66
C TYR A 4 -5.31 -8.78 -13.39
N HIS A 5 -5.18 -9.90 -12.70
CA HIS A 5 -5.54 -11.21 -13.22
C HIS A 5 -6.63 -11.81 -12.34
N GLY A 6 -7.74 -12.22 -12.97
CA GLY A 6 -8.90 -12.81 -12.32
C GLY A 6 -9.82 -13.46 -13.35
N LYS A 7 -10.83 -14.20 -12.90
CA LYS A 7 -11.80 -14.82 -13.80
C LYS A 7 -12.93 -13.84 -14.10
N ILE A 8 -13.30 -13.71 -15.37
CA ILE A 8 -14.44 -12.89 -15.80
C ILE A 8 -15.75 -13.44 -15.22
N SER A 9 -15.87 -14.78 -15.09
CA SER A 9 -17.04 -15.42 -14.49
C SER A 9 -17.33 -14.94 -13.07
N ASP A 10 -16.27 -14.65 -12.30
CA ASP A 10 -16.39 -14.26 -10.90
C ASP A 10 -16.95 -12.83 -10.77
N LEU A 11 -16.83 -12.00 -11.81
CA LEU A 11 -17.45 -10.67 -11.86
C LEU A 11 -18.97 -10.72 -12.04
N ALA A 12 -19.49 -11.81 -12.59
CA ALA A 12 -20.91 -12.02 -12.81
C ALA A 12 -21.57 -12.88 -11.71
N ASN A 13 -20.79 -13.32 -10.72
CA ASN A 13 -21.29 -14.18 -9.66
C ASN A 13 -21.87 -13.34 -8.50
N PRO A 14 -23.20 -13.34 -8.28
CA PRO A 14 -23.83 -12.57 -7.21
C PRO A 14 -23.50 -13.07 -5.80
N ASP A 15 -23.01 -14.30 -5.66
CA ASP A 15 -22.64 -14.88 -4.36
C ASP A 15 -21.26 -14.39 -3.88
N LEU A 16 -20.48 -13.75 -4.75
CA LEU A 16 -19.18 -13.18 -4.41
C LEU A 16 -19.33 -11.69 -4.07
N ALA A 17 -19.16 -11.36 -2.79
CA ALA A 17 -19.03 -9.97 -2.36
C ALA A 17 -17.76 -9.29 -2.92
N SER A 18 -16.74 -10.09 -3.25
CA SER A 18 -15.47 -9.60 -3.79
C SER A 18 -14.82 -10.67 -4.67
N ALA A 19 -14.61 -10.37 -5.96
CA ALA A 19 -13.96 -11.32 -6.87
C ALA A 19 -12.47 -11.52 -6.52
N PRO A 20 -12.00 -12.78 -6.40
CA PRO A 20 -10.58 -13.08 -6.20
C PRO A 20 -9.74 -12.56 -7.36
N MET A 21 -8.58 -11.99 -7.04
CA MET A 21 -7.67 -11.47 -8.07
C MET A 21 -6.23 -11.41 -7.57
N THR A 22 -5.29 -11.50 -8.51
CA THR A 22 -3.89 -11.16 -8.30
C THR A 22 -3.54 -9.87 -9.04
N ILE A 23 -2.66 -9.07 -8.43
CA ILE A 23 -2.12 -7.86 -9.03
C ILE A 23 -0.63 -8.07 -9.27
N THR A 24 -0.15 -7.61 -10.42
CA THR A 24 1.27 -7.34 -10.65
C THR A 24 1.41 -5.85 -10.88
N SER A 25 2.24 -5.22 -10.07
CA SER A 25 2.49 -3.79 -10.12
C SER A 25 3.96 -3.57 -10.45
N THR A 26 4.24 -2.73 -11.44
CA THR A 26 5.60 -2.42 -11.90
C THR A 26 5.70 -0.93 -12.16
N HIS A 27 6.57 -0.26 -11.44
CA HIS A 27 6.67 1.20 -11.50
C HIS A 27 8.12 1.64 -11.64
N ASN A 28 8.30 2.64 -12.51
CA ASN A 28 9.52 3.42 -12.58
C ASN A 28 9.20 4.82 -12.05
N THR A 29 9.75 5.17 -10.89
CA THR A 29 9.51 6.45 -10.23
C THR A 29 10.82 7.21 -10.04
N SER A 30 10.77 8.53 -9.97
CA SER A 30 11.93 9.32 -9.55
C SER A 30 12.40 8.92 -8.14
N TRP A 31 13.57 9.40 -7.73
CA TRP A 31 14.02 9.20 -6.36
C TRP A 31 12.95 9.68 -5.37
N TYR A 32 12.50 8.81 -4.45
CA TYR A 32 11.62 9.28 -3.38
C TYR A 32 12.34 10.34 -2.55
N PRO A 33 11.62 11.40 -2.11
CA PRO A 33 12.26 12.55 -1.47
C PRO A 33 13.06 12.21 -0.20
N PHE A 34 12.63 11.18 0.54
CA PHE A 34 13.30 10.72 1.76
C PHE A 34 14.65 10.03 1.52
N PHE A 35 14.99 9.68 0.28
CA PHE A 35 16.34 9.21 -0.03
C PHE A 35 17.35 10.35 -0.24
N LEU A 36 16.91 11.61 -0.36
CA LEU A 36 17.77 12.77 -0.59
C LEU A 36 18.68 12.63 -1.84
N MET A 37 18.27 11.82 -2.82
CA MET A 37 19.04 11.51 -4.03
C MET A 37 18.62 12.34 -5.27
N GLY A 38 17.81 13.38 -5.12
CA GLY A 38 17.22 14.12 -6.25
C GLY A 38 18.22 14.70 -7.26
N LYS A 39 19.48 14.93 -6.85
CA LYS A 39 20.56 15.41 -7.72
C LYS A 39 21.36 14.29 -8.41
N ARG A 40 21.14 13.02 -8.04
CA ARG A 40 21.87 11.87 -8.61
C ARG A 40 21.16 11.37 -9.87
N PRO A 41 21.88 11.08 -10.96
CA PRO A 41 21.28 10.43 -12.12
C PRO A 41 20.74 9.05 -11.73
N GLY A 42 19.51 8.75 -12.14
CA GLY A 42 18.85 7.46 -11.88
C GLY A 42 17.43 7.62 -11.35
N ARG A 43 16.78 6.48 -11.11
CA ARG A 43 15.37 6.34 -10.73
C ARG A 43 15.16 5.06 -9.92
N HIS A 44 14.03 4.96 -9.24
CA HIS A 44 13.56 3.71 -8.67
C HIS A 44 12.86 2.87 -9.71
N TYR A 45 13.20 1.60 -9.74
CA TYR A 45 12.36 0.57 -10.30
C TYR A 45 11.89 -0.31 -9.15
N TRP A 46 10.59 -0.54 -9.06
CA TRP A 46 10.03 -1.51 -8.13
C TRP A 46 8.94 -2.33 -8.80
N GLN A 47 8.88 -3.58 -8.36
CA GLN A 47 7.89 -4.55 -8.80
C GLN A 47 7.31 -5.22 -7.56
N SER A 48 5.99 -5.41 -7.56
CA SER A 48 5.30 -6.19 -6.55
C SER A 48 4.28 -7.11 -7.19
N VAL A 49 4.02 -8.23 -6.52
CA VAL A 49 2.92 -9.14 -6.82
C VAL A 49 2.08 -9.23 -5.56
N GLY A 50 0.77 -9.14 -5.71
CA GLY A 50 -0.17 -9.22 -4.60
C GLY A 50 -1.39 -10.03 -4.96
N LYS A 51 -2.15 -10.40 -3.93
CA LYS A 51 -3.50 -10.94 -4.05
C LYS A 51 -4.46 -10.05 -3.26
N LYS A 52 -5.73 -10.03 -3.65
CA LYS A 52 -6.76 -9.44 -2.79
C LYS A 52 -6.89 -10.27 -1.51
N ILE A 53 -6.98 -9.60 -0.37
CA ILE A 53 -7.22 -10.21 0.94
C ILE A 53 -8.71 -10.56 1.02
N ASP A 54 -9.00 -11.81 1.34
CA ASP A 54 -10.36 -12.33 1.52
C ASP A 54 -10.64 -12.61 3.01
N ASN A 55 -9.64 -13.15 3.72
CA ASN A 55 -9.72 -13.39 5.15
C ASN A 55 -8.49 -12.83 5.86
N LEU A 56 -8.70 -11.89 6.78
CA LEU A 56 -7.62 -11.19 7.48
C LEU A 56 -6.66 -12.15 8.19
N GLU A 57 -7.19 -13.08 8.99
CA GLU A 57 -6.40 -14.00 9.83
C GLU A 57 -5.61 -15.02 9.00
N ASN A 58 -6.15 -15.44 7.86
CA ASN A 58 -5.53 -16.47 7.02
C ASN A 58 -4.61 -15.89 5.93
N ASP A 59 -4.91 -14.68 5.42
CA ASP A 59 -4.19 -14.09 4.29
C ASP A 59 -3.08 -13.11 4.70
N VAL A 60 -3.13 -12.59 5.92
CA VAL A 60 -2.19 -11.58 6.41
C VAL A 60 -1.32 -12.18 7.51
N PRO A 61 0.02 -12.01 7.46
CA PRO A 61 0.90 -12.45 8.53
C PRO A 61 0.50 -11.85 9.88
N VAL A 62 0.44 -12.68 10.92
CA VAL A 62 0.01 -12.26 12.26
C VAL A 62 0.87 -11.12 12.80
N GLU A 63 2.16 -11.11 12.49
CA GLU A 63 3.10 -10.07 12.91
C GLU A 63 2.73 -8.70 12.33
N LEU A 64 2.15 -8.68 11.12
CA LEU A 64 1.67 -7.44 10.51
C LEU A 64 0.38 -6.95 11.17
N ILE A 65 -0.54 -7.87 11.49
CA ILE A 65 -1.77 -7.56 12.21
C ILE A 65 -1.43 -6.97 13.59
N GLU A 66 -0.58 -7.65 14.35
CA GLU A 66 -0.14 -7.21 15.68
C GLU A 66 0.58 -5.86 15.64
N PHE A 67 1.44 -5.64 14.64
CA PHE A 67 2.12 -4.36 14.47
C PHE A 67 1.11 -3.23 14.20
N ILE A 68 0.15 -3.45 13.32
CA ILE A 68 -0.86 -2.44 12.98
C ILE A 68 -1.72 -2.12 14.21
N GLU A 69 -2.17 -3.12 14.94
CA GLU A 69 -3.01 -2.91 16.13
C GLU A 69 -2.24 -2.19 17.25
N LYS A 70 -0.94 -2.46 17.39
CA LYS A 70 -0.08 -1.74 18.33
C LYS A 70 0.10 -0.27 17.97
N GLU A 71 0.38 0.03 16.69
CA GLU A 71 0.66 1.39 16.23
C GLU A 71 -0.61 2.21 16.00
N SER A 72 -1.73 1.55 15.72
CA SER A 72 -3.03 2.14 15.44
C SER A 72 -4.16 1.27 16.00
N PRO A 73 -4.40 1.32 17.32
CA PRO A 73 -5.44 0.50 17.95
C PRO A 73 -6.83 0.71 17.33
N GLY A 74 -7.57 -0.39 17.10
CA GLY A 74 -8.89 -0.39 16.48
C GLY A 74 -8.88 -0.15 14.97
N TYR A 75 -7.74 -0.37 14.30
CA TYR A 75 -7.61 -0.11 12.85
C TYR A 75 -8.54 -0.98 12.02
N PHE A 76 -8.66 -2.27 12.38
CA PHE A 76 -9.42 -3.25 11.61
C PHE A 76 -10.94 -3.14 11.85
N GLU A 77 -11.35 -2.63 13.00
CA GLU A 77 -12.74 -2.44 13.41
C GLU A 77 -13.32 -1.10 12.92
N SER A 78 -12.46 -0.14 12.56
CA SER A 78 -12.88 1.20 12.16
C SER A 78 -13.32 1.25 10.70
N GLU A 79 -14.49 1.84 10.44
CA GLU A 79 -14.90 2.22 9.08
C GLU A 79 -14.10 3.42 8.52
N LYS A 80 -13.42 4.16 9.41
CA LYS A 80 -12.59 5.34 9.08
C LYS A 80 -11.27 5.27 9.85
N PRO A 81 -10.38 4.32 9.51
CA PRO A 81 -9.14 4.11 10.27
C PRO A 81 -8.20 5.32 10.21
N TRP A 82 -8.38 6.20 9.23
CA TRP A 82 -7.57 7.40 9.05
C TRP A 82 -8.33 8.65 9.49
N ILE A 83 -7.84 9.34 10.53
CA ILE A 83 -8.41 10.61 11.03
C ILE A 83 -8.27 11.74 10.00
N LYS A 84 -7.20 11.72 9.20
CA LYS A 84 -6.93 12.65 8.10
C LYS A 84 -6.39 11.90 6.90
N ARG A 85 -6.56 12.45 5.70
CA ARG A 85 -5.93 11.93 4.49
C ARG A 85 -4.42 11.83 4.69
N LYS A 86 -3.88 10.62 4.69
CA LYS A 86 -2.44 10.36 4.73
C LYS A 86 -1.92 10.19 3.30
N GLY A 87 -0.71 10.68 3.05
CA GLY A 87 -0.02 10.52 1.77
C GLY A 87 1.47 10.64 1.98
N THR A 88 2.24 9.74 1.39
CA THR A 88 3.70 9.60 1.62
C THR A 88 4.46 10.89 1.34
N PHE A 89 4.03 11.65 0.34
CA PHE A 89 4.65 12.95 0.02
C PHE A 89 4.30 14.05 1.01
N GLN A 90 3.08 14.04 1.57
CA GLN A 90 2.67 15.03 2.57
C GLN A 90 3.40 14.77 3.89
N ALA A 91 3.47 13.50 4.33
CA ALA A 91 4.25 13.12 5.52
C ALA A 91 5.71 13.57 5.39
N TYR A 92 6.35 13.33 4.24
CA TYR A 92 7.70 13.83 4.00
C TYR A 92 7.81 15.35 4.15
N LYS A 93 6.85 16.13 3.63
CA LYS A 93 6.89 17.59 3.77
C LYS A 93 6.73 18.05 5.21
N ASP A 94 5.83 17.41 5.95
CA ASP A 94 5.48 17.78 7.32
C ASP A 94 6.61 17.41 8.30
N GLU A 95 7.31 16.31 8.05
CA GLU A 95 8.36 15.76 8.92
C GLU A 95 9.77 16.23 8.55
N ARG A 96 9.96 16.81 7.36
CA ARG A 96 11.28 17.28 6.92
C ARG A 96 11.67 18.57 7.64
N VAL A 97 12.69 18.49 8.48
CA VAL A 97 13.44 19.65 8.97
C VAL A 97 14.50 20.04 7.93
N PRO A 98 14.61 21.32 7.51
CA PRO A 98 15.70 21.78 6.66
C PRO A 98 17.06 21.50 7.32
N ILE A 99 18.06 21.13 6.53
CA ILE A 99 19.45 21.12 7.01
C ILE A 99 19.88 22.59 7.02
N GLU A 100 20.21 23.14 8.18
CA GLU A 100 20.83 24.47 8.30
C GLU A 100 22.31 24.37 7.87
N ASP A 101 22.77 25.36 7.09
CA ASP A 101 24.14 25.48 6.58
C ASP A 101 25.11 25.96 7.68
#